data_AF-A0A967RRQ6-F1
#
_entry.id   AF-A0A967RRQ6-F1
#
_cell.length_a   1.000
_cell.length_b   1.000
_cell.length_c   1.000
_cell.angle_alpha   90.00
_cell.angle_beta   90.00
_cell.angle_gamma   90.00
#
_symmetry.space_group_name_H-M   'P 1'
#
loop_
_entity.id
_entity.type
_entity.pdbx_description
1 polymer ?
#
loop_
_entity_poly.entity_id
_entity_poly.type
_entity_poly.pdbx_seq_one_letter_code
_entity_poly.pdbx_strand_id
1 'polypeptide(L)'
;MGSFSMQLWPFFEWLLQTTLQASLLIFLILLVRLILRGRLGVRWHYYLWLLLLIRLVMPWAPESRISIFNLFQVLFTGNPTELASGDSAIITGNSFVGHQGLWGIFVNMLPIIWLSGALVLLCYLFFSNLVFWINVNRERPLADKSMLELLEKCKSQMSIRMSLRIIVTDKVNSPALFGFLRPVLLLPVGMSKTLSLEELRYVFLHELAHLKRYDIFVAHFVSIVQILHWFNPLVWLAFYRMRSDRELACDALVLSKMNIDEPRKYGRAIISLIELFYQNRHLPAMVGIVESKSELKRRVAMIAKFKKISKKWSLLAVLVIAVIAAIALTNAISSSEGDTEINEDTPMGWGGYSEEYEASNPPQGYGGYGGSGYGGYGGGYGGSEKPLGYGGGYGESGKPLGYGSYRAAKPEEPANEDSNSPLPSP
;
A
#
# COMPACT_ATOMS: atom_id res chain seq x y z
N MET A 1 17.28 19.62 -10.60
CA MET A 1 16.17 19.14 -9.75
C MET A 1 14.81 19.50 -10.33
N GLY A 2 14.48 20.79 -10.55
CA GLY A 2 13.14 21.24 -10.96
C GLY A 2 12.46 20.44 -12.08
N SER A 3 13.17 20.11 -13.17
CA SER A 3 12.63 19.29 -14.27
C SER A 3 12.15 17.89 -13.84
N PHE A 4 12.84 17.26 -12.88
CA PHE A 4 12.47 15.93 -12.37
C PHE A 4 11.31 15.98 -11.38
N SER A 5 11.25 16.99 -10.50
CA SER A 5 10.08 17.19 -9.63
C SER A 5 8.82 17.54 -10.44
N MET A 6 8.95 18.31 -11.52
CA MET A 6 7.85 18.58 -12.45
C MET A 6 7.34 17.31 -13.15
N GLN A 7 8.21 16.38 -13.55
CA GLN A 7 7.81 15.10 -14.13
C GLN A 7 7.14 14.15 -13.13
N LEU A 8 7.53 14.20 -11.84
CA LEU A 8 6.89 13.42 -10.78
C LEU A 8 5.54 14.00 -10.32
N TRP A 9 5.30 15.30 -10.54
CA TRP A 9 4.14 15.99 -9.97
C TRP A 9 2.78 15.36 -10.34
N PRO A 10 2.47 15.07 -11.63
CA PRO A 10 1.16 14.51 -11.99
C PRO A 10 0.90 13.13 -11.36
N PHE A 11 1.95 12.31 -11.21
CA PHE A 11 1.83 11.02 -10.54
C PHE A 11 1.61 11.19 -9.02
N PHE A 12 2.32 12.11 -8.39
CA PHE A 12 2.15 12.39 -6.96
C PHE A 12 0.76 12.96 -6.65
N GLU A 13 0.25 13.86 -7.50
CA GLU A 13 -1.09 14.41 -7.38
C GLU A 13 -2.18 13.34 -7.56
N TRP A 14 -2.08 12.51 -8.62
CA TRP A 14 -2.94 11.34 -8.81
C TRP A 14 -2.93 10.41 -7.58
N LEU A 15 -1.74 10.15 -7.01
CA LEU A 15 -1.57 9.31 -5.84
C LEU A 15 -2.29 9.91 -4.62
N LEU A 16 -2.19 11.22 -4.39
CA LEU A 16 -2.90 11.92 -3.31
C LEU A 16 -4.42 11.84 -3.49
N GLN A 17 -4.94 12.13 -4.68
CA GLN A 17 -6.37 12.01 -4.99
C GLN A 17 -6.88 10.58 -4.75
N THR A 18 -6.16 9.59 -5.27
CA THR A 18 -6.46 8.15 -5.08
C THR A 18 -6.39 7.75 -3.60
N THR A 19 -5.46 8.33 -2.83
CA THR A 19 -5.33 8.09 -1.39
C THR A 19 -6.54 8.60 -0.59
N LEU A 20 -7.08 9.78 -0.96
CA LEU A 20 -8.30 10.33 -0.36
C LEU A 20 -9.53 9.48 -0.74
N GLN A 21 -9.68 9.16 -2.03
CA GLN A 21 -10.76 8.32 -2.56
C GLN A 21 -10.78 6.92 -1.91
N ALA A 22 -9.61 6.29 -1.77
CA ALA A 22 -9.46 5.02 -1.08
C ALA A 22 -9.78 5.10 0.42
N SER A 23 -9.55 6.24 1.07
CA SER A 23 -9.88 6.44 2.49
C SER A 23 -11.40 6.45 2.73
N LEU A 24 -12.18 7.03 1.81
CA LEU A 24 -13.65 6.94 1.81
C LEU A 24 -14.12 5.50 1.56
N LEU A 25 -13.49 4.77 0.63
CA LEU A 25 -13.77 3.35 0.38
C LEU A 25 -13.45 2.46 1.60
N ILE A 26 -12.37 2.74 2.34
CA ILE A 26 -12.05 2.06 3.60
C ILE A 26 -13.18 2.26 4.63
N PHE A 27 -13.70 3.48 4.78
CA PHE A 27 -14.83 3.75 5.66
C PHE A 27 -16.10 3.00 5.21
N LEU A 28 -16.41 3.01 3.91
CA LEU A 28 -17.55 2.28 3.34
C LEU A 28 -17.45 0.76 3.58
N ILE A 29 -16.27 0.15 3.37
CA ILE A 29 -16.03 -1.28 3.65
C ILE A 29 -16.23 -1.60 5.14
N LEU A 30 -15.75 -0.73 6.04
CA LEU A 30 -15.93 -0.90 7.48
C LEU A 30 -17.41 -0.74 7.91
N LEU A 31 -18.15 0.19 7.31
CA LEU A 31 -19.57 0.41 7.56
C LEU A 31 -20.42 -0.77 7.05
N VAL A 32 -20.19 -1.26 5.83
CA VAL A 32 -20.86 -2.43 5.25
C VAL A 32 -20.59 -3.68 6.10
N ARG A 33 -19.36 -3.85 6.59
CA ARG A 33 -18.97 -4.91 7.54
C ARG A 33 -19.64 -4.77 8.91
N LEU A 34 -19.96 -3.55 9.35
CA LEU A 34 -20.68 -3.31 10.61
C LEU A 34 -22.18 -3.65 10.47
N ILE A 35 -22.82 -3.18 9.40
CA ILE A 35 -24.25 -3.39 9.11
C ILE A 35 -24.55 -4.86 8.80
N LEU A 36 -23.74 -5.51 7.97
CA LEU A 36 -23.95 -6.90 7.54
C LEU A 36 -23.22 -7.93 8.43
N ARG A 37 -22.85 -7.53 9.65
CA ARG A 37 -22.15 -8.36 10.65
C ARG A 37 -22.92 -9.64 10.95
N GLY A 38 -22.34 -10.79 10.60
CA GLY A 38 -22.96 -12.11 10.77
C GLY A 38 -23.92 -12.53 9.65
N ARG A 39 -24.26 -11.65 8.71
CA ARG A 39 -25.00 -11.97 7.47
C ARG A 39 -24.05 -12.27 6.31
N LEU A 40 -22.98 -11.48 6.16
CA LEU A 40 -21.89 -11.78 5.22
C LEU A 40 -21.00 -12.92 5.74
N GLY A 41 -20.63 -13.82 4.83
CA GLY A 41 -19.59 -14.83 5.08
C GLY A 41 -18.20 -14.21 5.21
N VAL A 42 -17.29 -14.85 5.96
CA VAL A 42 -15.97 -14.25 6.23
C VAL A 42 -15.10 -14.12 4.96
N ARG A 43 -15.24 -15.04 4.01
CA ARG A 43 -14.60 -14.93 2.67
C ARG A 43 -15.02 -13.65 1.92
N TRP A 44 -16.27 -13.22 2.07
CA TRP A 44 -16.79 -12.01 1.42
C TRP A 44 -16.21 -10.72 2.04
N HIS A 45 -15.90 -10.74 3.34
CA HIS A 45 -15.17 -9.64 3.98
C HIS A 45 -13.75 -9.50 3.42
N TYR A 46 -13.05 -10.62 3.17
CA TYR A 46 -11.74 -10.58 2.49
C TYR A 46 -11.83 -10.02 1.07
N TYR A 47 -12.85 -10.42 0.29
CA TYR A 47 -13.02 -9.95 -1.09
C TYR A 47 -13.39 -8.45 -1.19
N LEU A 48 -14.04 -7.86 -0.18
CA LEU A 48 -14.26 -6.40 -0.13
C LEU A 48 -12.92 -5.63 -0.10
N TRP A 49 -11.90 -6.13 0.59
CA TRP A 49 -10.56 -5.50 0.59
C TRP A 49 -9.83 -5.64 -0.75
N LEU A 50 -10.21 -6.59 -1.61
CA LEU A 50 -9.65 -6.67 -2.96
C LEU A 50 -10.14 -5.52 -3.86
N LEU A 51 -11.37 -5.00 -3.64
CA LEU A 51 -11.83 -3.78 -4.33
C LEU A 51 -10.98 -2.56 -3.97
N LEU A 52 -10.63 -2.41 -2.68
CA LEU A 52 -9.70 -1.38 -2.22
C LEU A 52 -8.32 -1.52 -2.85
N LEU A 53 -7.79 -2.75 -2.90
CA LEU A 53 -6.48 -3.02 -3.48
C LEU A 53 -6.43 -2.74 -4.99
N ILE A 54 -7.54 -2.98 -5.71
CA ILE A 54 -7.71 -2.55 -7.11
C ILE A 54 -7.74 -1.02 -7.21
N ARG A 55 -8.55 -0.33 -6.37
CA ARG A 55 -8.70 1.13 -6.43
C ARG A 55 -7.41 1.90 -6.14
N LEU A 56 -6.57 1.40 -5.22
CA LEU A 56 -5.26 1.98 -4.90
C LEU A 56 -4.23 1.87 -6.04
N VAL A 57 -4.46 1.00 -7.04
CA VAL A 57 -3.51 0.75 -8.14
C VAL A 57 -4.03 1.25 -9.49
N MET A 58 -5.36 1.43 -9.62
CA MET A 58 -6.06 1.86 -10.83
C MET A 58 -5.75 3.34 -11.17
N PRO A 59 -4.96 3.66 -12.22
CA PRO A 59 -4.56 5.04 -12.48
C PRO A 59 -5.70 5.85 -13.12
N TRP A 60 -6.47 5.19 -13.98
CA TRP A 60 -7.67 5.72 -14.62
C TRP A 60 -8.90 4.95 -14.12
N ALA A 61 -9.89 5.67 -13.61
CA ALA A 61 -11.20 5.13 -13.23
C ALA A 61 -12.27 5.82 -14.08
N PRO A 62 -13.17 5.08 -14.77
CA PRO A 62 -14.17 5.68 -15.64
C PRO A 62 -15.11 6.58 -14.83
N GLU A 63 -15.48 7.74 -15.39
CA GLU A 63 -16.34 8.70 -14.71
C GLU A 63 -17.80 8.21 -14.66
N SER A 64 -18.53 8.56 -13.61
CA SER A 64 -19.93 8.16 -13.45
C SER A 64 -20.73 9.10 -12.57
N ARG A 65 -22.00 9.35 -12.96
CA ARG A 65 -23.01 10.04 -12.14
C ARG A 65 -23.29 9.30 -10.82
N ILE A 66 -22.94 8.02 -10.70
CA ILE A 66 -23.19 7.16 -9.53
C ILE A 66 -21.92 6.99 -8.66
N SER A 67 -20.83 7.72 -8.93
CA SER A 67 -19.63 7.68 -8.08
C SER A 67 -19.89 8.29 -6.70
N ILE A 68 -19.40 7.65 -5.63
CA ILE A 68 -19.49 8.19 -4.26
C ILE A 68 -18.73 9.52 -4.10
N PHE A 69 -17.80 9.81 -5.01
CA PHE A 69 -17.01 11.04 -4.99
C PHE A 69 -17.83 12.27 -5.44
N ASN A 70 -18.93 12.07 -6.19
CA ASN A 70 -19.92 13.14 -6.45
C ASN A 70 -20.59 13.61 -5.14
N LEU A 71 -20.97 12.66 -4.28
CA LEU A 71 -21.57 12.98 -2.98
C LEU A 71 -20.54 13.64 -2.03
N PHE A 72 -19.27 13.25 -2.12
CA PHE A 72 -18.20 13.94 -1.40
C PHE A 72 -18.04 15.40 -1.86
N GLN A 73 -18.09 15.68 -3.16
CA GLN A 73 -18.12 17.06 -3.67
C GLN A 73 -19.34 17.81 -3.09
N VAL A 74 -20.57 17.34 -3.31
CA VAL A 74 -21.79 18.03 -2.83
C VAL A 74 -21.80 18.28 -1.31
N LEU A 75 -21.14 17.44 -0.49
CA LEU A 75 -21.08 17.61 0.97
C LEU A 75 -19.93 18.50 1.47
N PHE A 76 -18.85 18.68 0.72
CA PHE A 76 -17.65 19.43 1.16
C PHE A 76 -17.37 20.69 0.34
N THR A 77 -17.72 20.70 -0.94
CA THR A 77 -17.96 21.92 -1.72
C THR A 77 -19.47 22.15 -1.77
N GLY A 78 -20.00 22.83 -0.74
CA GLY A 78 -21.40 23.27 -0.73
C GLY A 78 -21.72 24.18 -1.92
N ASN A 79 -23.01 24.35 -2.21
CA ASN A 79 -23.54 25.09 -3.38
C ASN A 79 -22.71 26.34 -3.72
N PRO A 80 -22.06 26.41 -4.90
CA PRO A 80 -21.21 27.55 -5.30
C PRO A 80 -21.95 28.91 -5.31
N THR A 81 -23.28 28.89 -5.36
CA THR A 81 -24.15 30.06 -5.47
C THR A 81 -24.28 30.92 -4.20
N GLU A 82 -23.85 30.46 -3.03
CA GLU A 82 -23.96 31.24 -1.77
C GLU A 82 -22.62 31.74 -1.20
N LEU A 83 -21.48 31.42 -1.83
CA LEU A 83 -20.16 31.96 -1.45
C LEU A 83 -19.54 32.88 -2.53
N ALA A 84 -20.35 33.35 -3.47
CA ALA A 84 -19.94 34.28 -4.54
C ALA A 84 -20.22 35.76 -4.23
N SER A 85 -20.90 36.06 -3.12
CA SER A 85 -21.37 37.41 -2.72
C SER A 85 -20.64 37.99 -1.50
N GLY A 86 -19.50 37.42 -1.10
CA GLY A 86 -18.64 37.91 -0.02
C GLY A 86 -17.16 37.86 -0.38
N ASP A 87 -16.62 38.99 -0.82
CA ASP A 87 -15.20 39.36 -0.98
C ASP A 87 -14.15 38.24 -1.03
N SER A 88 -14.32 37.31 -1.99
CA SER A 88 -13.38 36.22 -2.27
C SER A 88 -12.55 36.54 -3.52
N ALA A 89 -12.00 37.75 -3.60
CA ALA A 89 -11.21 38.26 -4.73
C ALA A 89 -9.75 37.73 -4.74
N ILE A 90 -9.57 36.44 -4.49
CA ILE A 90 -8.29 35.71 -4.61
C ILE A 90 -8.57 34.33 -5.23
N ILE A 91 -7.64 33.81 -6.03
CA ILE A 91 -7.70 32.51 -6.74
C ILE A 91 -8.62 32.50 -7.99
N THR A 92 -8.41 33.46 -8.88
CA THR A 92 -8.73 33.30 -10.32
C THR A 92 -7.49 33.63 -11.18
N GLY A 93 -6.98 32.62 -11.90
CA GLY A 93 -5.96 32.79 -12.95
C GLY A 93 -4.49 32.84 -12.53
N ASN A 94 -3.65 32.11 -13.28
CA ASN A 94 -2.21 32.32 -13.50
C ASN A 94 -1.31 32.73 -12.31
N SER A 95 -0.96 31.79 -11.42
CA SER A 95 0.27 31.90 -10.60
C SER A 95 0.83 30.58 -10.03
N PHE A 96 0.65 29.43 -10.70
CA PHE A 96 1.38 28.19 -10.34
C PHE A 96 2.88 28.22 -10.72
N VAL A 97 3.31 29.26 -11.44
CA VAL A 97 4.73 29.62 -11.62
C VAL A 97 4.97 30.90 -10.83
N GLY A 98 5.64 30.81 -9.67
CA GLY A 98 6.04 32.01 -8.92
C GLY A 98 5.89 32.02 -7.39
N HIS A 99 5.78 30.88 -6.70
CA HIS A 99 5.98 30.85 -5.25
C HIS A 99 7.47 31.07 -4.89
N GLN A 100 7.92 32.33 -4.98
CA GLN A 100 9.29 32.82 -4.74
C GLN A 100 9.64 32.85 -3.23
N GLY A 101 9.44 31.72 -2.53
CA GLY A 101 9.65 31.62 -1.10
C GLY A 101 9.70 30.18 -0.59
N LEU A 102 10.07 30.01 0.69
CA LEU A 102 10.33 28.70 1.32
C LEU A 102 9.18 27.70 1.17
N TRP A 103 7.92 28.17 1.17
CA TRP A 103 6.74 27.34 0.96
C TRP A 103 6.70 26.69 -0.44
N GLY A 104 7.00 27.46 -1.50
CA GLY A 104 7.08 26.92 -2.86
C GLY A 104 8.18 25.89 -3.02
N ILE A 105 9.33 26.09 -2.35
CA ILE A 105 10.42 25.12 -2.31
C ILE A 105 9.96 23.85 -1.59
N PHE A 106 9.34 23.96 -0.41
CA PHE A 106 8.84 22.82 0.36
C PHE A 106 7.84 21.97 -0.42
N VAL A 107 6.84 22.60 -1.06
CA VAL A 107 5.82 21.91 -1.87
C VAL A 107 6.48 21.14 -3.03
N ASN A 108 7.42 21.76 -3.75
CA ASN A 108 8.15 21.10 -4.85
C ASN A 108 9.04 19.91 -4.40
N MET A 109 9.39 19.83 -3.12
CA MET A 109 10.15 18.69 -2.57
C MET A 109 9.25 17.51 -2.18
N LEU A 110 7.93 17.67 -2.02
CA LEU A 110 7.03 16.60 -1.58
C LEU A 110 7.08 15.33 -2.46
N PRO A 111 7.08 15.40 -3.81
CA PRO A 111 7.22 14.20 -4.65
C PRO A 111 8.57 13.50 -4.48
N ILE A 112 9.65 14.26 -4.23
CA ILE A 112 11.00 13.73 -4.02
C ILE A 112 11.08 13.04 -2.65
N ILE A 113 10.54 13.65 -1.60
CA ILE A 113 10.44 13.08 -0.25
C ILE A 113 9.62 11.78 -0.30
N TRP A 114 8.45 11.81 -0.93
CA TRP A 114 7.61 10.63 -1.12
C TRP A 114 8.36 9.49 -1.83
N LEU A 115 8.99 9.78 -2.98
CA LEU A 115 9.72 8.79 -3.77
C LEU A 115 10.92 8.23 -3.00
N SER A 116 11.63 9.05 -2.24
CA SER A 116 12.76 8.59 -1.41
C SER A 116 12.31 7.62 -0.32
N GLY A 117 11.19 7.90 0.37
CA GLY A 117 10.59 6.99 1.35
C GLY A 117 10.11 5.68 0.72
N ALA A 118 9.44 5.76 -0.42
CA ALA A 118 8.99 4.58 -1.17
C ALA A 118 10.17 3.72 -1.63
N LEU A 119 11.26 4.34 -2.14
CA LEU A 119 12.47 3.64 -2.57
C LEU A 119 13.20 2.96 -1.40
N VAL A 120 13.37 3.65 -0.27
CA VAL A 120 13.99 3.06 0.93
C VAL A 120 13.21 1.85 1.43
N LEU A 121 11.88 1.94 1.50
CA LEU A 121 11.02 0.83 1.91
C LEU A 121 11.03 -0.33 0.89
N LEU A 122 11.08 -0.03 -0.42
CA LEU A 122 11.18 -1.03 -1.48
C LEU A 122 12.52 -1.76 -1.46
N CYS A 123 13.64 -1.04 -1.30
CA CYS A 123 14.96 -1.62 -1.12
C CYS A 123 15.01 -2.49 0.15
N TYR A 124 14.48 -2.01 1.27
CA TYR A 124 14.38 -2.79 2.51
C TYR A 124 13.58 -4.09 2.30
N LEU A 125 12.41 -4.02 1.66
CA LEU A 125 11.60 -5.20 1.33
C LEU A 125 12.36 -6.17 0.41
N PHE A 126 13.04 -5.67 -0.62
CA PHE A 126 13.79 -6.47 -1.58
C PHE A 126 14.98 -7.17 -0.91
N PHE A 127 15.86 -6.45 -0.21
CA PHE A 127 17.02 -7.02 0.46
C PHE A 127 16.63 -8.00 1.57
N SER A 128 15.57 -7.72 2.34
CA SER A 128 15.05 -8.64 3.35
C SER A 128 14.60 -9.97 2.73
N ASN A 129 13.83 -9.92 1.63
CA ASN A 129 13.40 -11.11 0.91
C ASN A 129 14.56 -11.84 0.23
N LEU A 130 15.56 -11.12 -0.29
CA LEU A 130 16.73 -11.71 -0.93
C LEU A 130 17.62 -12.45 0.07
N VAL A 131 17.91 -11.85 1.23
CA VAL A 131 18.69 -12.51 2.30
C VAL A 131 17.93 -13.73 2.84
N PHE A 132 16.62 -13.61 3.03
CA PHE A 132 15.78 -14.74 3.42
C PHE A 132 15.78 -15.87 2.36
N TRP A 133 15.67 -15.52 1.07
CA TRP A 133 15.77 -16.46 -0.04
C TRP A 133 17.10 -17.21 -0.08
N ILE A 134 18.23 -16.49 0.06
CA ILE A 134 19.57 -17.08 0.07
C ILE A 134 19.71 -18.06 1.24
N ASN A 135 19.23 -17.70 2.43
CA ASN A 135 19.31 -18.55 3.61
C ASN A 135 18.44 -19.82 3.45
N VAL A 136 17.16 -19.66 3.13
CA VAL A 136 16.22 -20.79 2.98
C VAL A 136 16.66 -21.74 1.86
N ASN A 137 17.16 -21.23 0.73
CA ASN A 137 17.52 -22.07 -0.41
C ASN A 137 18.91 -22.74 -0.29
N ARG A 138 19.63 -22.52 0.83
CA ARG A 138 20.81 -23.31 1.25
C ARG A 138 20.45 -24.54 2.07
N GLU A 139 19.25 -24.57 2.66
CA GLU A 139 18.83 -25.68 3.51
C GLU A 139 18.36 -26.91 2.71
N ARG A 140 18.47 -28.09 3.32
CA ARG A 140 18.09 -29.36 2.69
C ARG A 140 16.58 -29.60 2.84
N PRO A 141 15.87 -30.04 1.79
CA PRO A 141 14.49 -30.48 1.92
C PRO A 141 14.33 -31.61 2.95
N LEU A 142 13.18 -31.61 3.63
CA LEU A 142 12.81 -32.66 4.57
C LEU A 142 12.69 -34.02 3.86
N ALA A 143 13.34 -35.05 4.41
CA ALA A 143 13.33 -36.43 3.89
C ALA A 143 12.40 -37.38 4.65
N ASP A 144 11.66 -36.89 5.65
CA ASP A 144 10.71 -37.67 6.45
C ASP A 144 9.52 -38.14 5.57
N LYS A 145 9.44 -39.45 5.34
CA LYS A 145 8.38 -40.07 4.52
C LYS A 145 6.99 -39.86 5.10
N SER A 146 6.82 -39.94 6.42
CA SER A 146 5.52 -39.82 7.08
C SER A 146 4.97 -38.39 6.99
N MET A 147 5.83 -37.38 7.14
CA MET A 147 5.45 -35.97 6.92
C MET A 147 5.17 -35.67 5.44
N LEU A 148 5.94 -36.23 4.51
CA LEU A 148 5.70 -36.07 3.07
C LEU A 148 4.38 -36.74 2.63
N GLU A 149 4.11 -37.96 3.08
CA GLU A 149 2.82 -38.64 2.86
C GLU A 149 1.65 -37.86 3.46
N LEU A 150 1.81 -37.30 4.67
CA LEU A 150 0.78 -36.48 5.29
C LEU A 150 0.48 -35.22 4.47
N LEU A 151 1.52 -34.57 3.94
CA LEU A 151 1.36 -33.42 3.05
C LEU A 151 0.62 -33.80 1.76
N GLU A 152 0.96 -34.91 1.10
CA GLU A 152 0.27 -35.36 -0.12
C GLU A 152 -1.20 -35.73 0.14
N LYS A 153 -1.50 -36.38 1.28
CA LYS A 153 -2.88 -36.63 1.75
C LYS A 153 -3.64 -35.31 1.91
N CYS A 154 -3.02 -34.29 2.52
CA CYS A 154 -3.63 -32.95 2.67
C CYS A 154 -3.79 -32.22 1.32
N LYS A 155 -2.82 -32.30 0.41
CA LYS A 155 -2.89 -31.72 -0.94
C LYS A 155 -4.04 -32.33 -1.75
N SER A 156 -4.26 -33.65 -1.63
CA SER A 156 -5.40 -34.34 -2.24
C SER A 156 -6.74 -33.84 -1.68
N GLN A 157 -6.91 -33.80 -0.35
CA GLN A 157 -8.11 -33.26 0.33
C GLN A 157 -8.41 -31.81 -0.09
N MET A 158 -7.37 -30.98 -0.19
CA MET A 158 -7.46 -29.58 -0.63
C MET A 158 -7.56 -29.43 -2.15
N SER A 159 -7.37 -30.50 -2.92
CA SER A 159 -7.40 -30.51 -4.40
C SER A 159 -6.34 -29.56 -5.00
N ILE A 160 -5.08 -29.75 -4.61
CA ILE A 160 -3.90 -28.97 -5.02
C ILE A 160 -2.93 -29.88 -5.79
N ARG A 161 -2.68 -29.54 -7.06
CA ARG A 161 -1.78 -30.31 -7.95
C ARG A 161 -0.32 -29.81 -7.96
N MET A 162 -0.08 -28.60 -7.47
CA MET A 162 1.25 -27.98 -7.44
C MET A 162 2.20 -28.75 -6.51
N SER A 163 3.46 -28.93 -6.91
CA SER A 163 4.50 -29.48 -6.05
C SER A 163 4.92 -28.46 -4.99
N LEU A 164 5.19 -28.93 -3.77
CA LEU A 164 5.54 -28.13 -2.61
C LEU A 164 6.70 -28.82 -1.89
N ARG A 165 7.82 -28.10 -1.68
CA ARG A 165 8.93 -28.62 -0.87
C ARG A 165 8.67 -28.31 0.60
N ILE A 166 9.02 -29.21 1.51
CA ILE A 166 9.13 -28.90 2.94
C ILE A 166 10.60 -28.63 3.28
N ILE A 167 10.88 -27.58 4.04
CA ILE A 167 12.17 -27.31 4.68
C ILE A 167 11.93 -27.08 6.17
N VAL A 168 12.80 -27.62 7.03
CA VAL A 168 12.74 -27.43 8.49
C VAL A 168 13.87 -26.49 8.91
N THR A 169 13.51 -25.28 9.33
CA THR A 169 14.43 -24.14 9.53
C THR A 169 14.24 -23.50 10.90
N ASP A 170 15.31 -22.93 11.46
CA ASP A 170 15.28 -22.04 12.62
C ASP A 170 14.95 -20.58 12.24
N LYS A 171 14.89 -20.27 10.93
CA LYS A 171 14.67 -18.91 10.41
C LYS A 171 13.21 -18.46 10.41
N VAL A 172 12.26 -19.28 10.89
CA VAL A 172 10.85 -18.89 11.09
C VAL A 172 10.33 -19.34 12.46
N ASN A 173 9.55 -18.46 13.11
CA ASN A 173 8.93 -18.69 14.43
C ASN A 173 7.43 -19.03 14.31
N SER A 174 7.06 -19.70 13.22
CA SER A 174 5.70 -20.07 12.79
C SER A 174 5.83 -20.97 11.56
N PRO A 175 4.90 -21.90 11.25
CA PRO A 175 4.81 -22.40 9.88
C PRO A 175 4.58 -21.21 8.92
N ALA A 176 5.14 -21.30 7.72
CA ALA A 176 5.01 -20.26 6.70
C ALA A 176 5.23 -20.82 5.28
N LEU A 177 4.57 -20.21 4.30
CA LEU A 177 4.84 -20.45 2.88
C LEU A 177 5.70 -19.34 2.27
N PHE A 178 6.69 -19.76 1.48
CA PHE A 178 7.66 -18.87 0.84
C PHE A 178 7.88 -19.20 -0.65
N GLY A 179 8.13 -18.17 -1.47
CA GLY A 179 8.42 -18.29 -2.90
C GLY A 179 7.18 -18.28 -3.82
N PHE A 180 7.37 -17.79 -5.05
CA PHE A 180 6.28 -17.55 -6.02
C PHE A 180 5.99 -18.76 -6.93
N LEU A 181 6.94 -19.14 -7.78
CA LEU A 181 6.76 -20.16 -8.84
C LEU A 181 6.93 -21.61 -8.35
N ARG A 182 7.72 -21.80 -7.30
CA ARG A 182 7.99 -23.10 -6.66
C ARG A 182 7.94 -22.91 -5.15
N PRO A 183 6.73 -22.87 -4.57
CA PRO A 183 6.57 -22.56 -3.16
C PRO A 183 7.24 -23.61 -2.27
N VAL A 184 7.63 -23.17 -1.08
CA VAL A 184 8.26 -23.96 -0.03
C VAL A 184 7.48 -23.75 1.25
N LEU A 185 7.12 -24.84 1.90
CA LEU A 185 6.58 -24.86 3.25
C LEU A 185 7.73 -24.91 4.25
N LEU A 186 7.89 -23.83 5.00
CA LEU A 186 8.88 -23.68 6.06
C LEU A 186 8.26 -24.09 7.38
N LEU A 187 8.91 -25.01 8.09
CA LEU A 187 8.50 -25.49 9.39
C LEU A 187 9.59 -25.14 10.43
N PRO A 188 9.24 -24.47 11.54
CA PRO A 188 10.12 -24.29 12.69
C PRO A 188 10.73 -25.62 13.18
N VAL A 189 12.02 -25.59 13.52
CA VAL A 189 12.71 -26.71 14.20
C VAL A 189 11.91 -27.14 15.44
N GLY A 190 11.76 -28.44 15.64
CA GLY A 190 11.07 -29.02 16.79
C GLY A 190 9.55 -29.16 16.64
N MET A 191 8.89 -28.42 15.74
CA MET A 191 7.42 -28.50 15.56
C MET A 191 6.92 -29.94 15.38
N SER A 192 7.58 -30.74 14.54
CA SER A 192 7.21 -32.13 14.25
C SER A 192 7.49 -33.11 15.40
N LYS A 193 8.15 -32.66 16.47
CA LYS A 193 8.31 -33.41 17.72
C LYS A 193 7.27 -33.01 18.79
N THR A 194 6.83 -31.75 18.77
CA THR A 194 5.85 -31.22 19.74
C THR A 194 4.40 -31.48 19.33
N LEU A 195 4.07 -31.35 18.04
CA LEU A 195 2.71 -31.55 17.54
C LEU A 195 2.48 -33.01 17.12
N SER A 196 1.31 -33.55 17.46
CA SER A 196 0.88 -34.85 16.94
C SER A 196 0.68 -34.83 15.42
N LEU A 197 0.70 -36.00 14.77
CA LEU A 197 0.42 -36.09 13.32
C LEU A 197 -1.00 -35.59 12.94
N GLU A 198 -1.97 -35.64 13.86
CA GLU A 198 -3.30 -35.06 13.62
C GLU A 198 -3.28 -33.52 13.72
N GLU A 199 -2.52 -32.93 14.65
CA GLU A 199 -2.33 -31.47 14.72
C GLU A 199 -1.50 -30.96 13.54
N LEU A 200 -0.43 -31.65 13.16
CA LEU A 200 0.38 -31.32 11.99
C LEU A 200 -0.44 -31.37 10.69
N ARG A 201 -1.40 -32.31 10.58
CA ARG A 201 -2.38 -32.33 9.48
C ARG A 201 -3.21 -31.05 9.44
N TYR A 202 -3.66 -30.56 10.59
CA TYR A 202 -4.41 -29.30 10.68
C TYR A 202 -3.58 -28.08 10.31
N VAL A 203 -2.29 -28.04 10.68
CA VAL A 203 -1.33 -27.02 10.21
C VAL A 203 -1.19 -27.08 8.69
N PHE A 204 -0.91 -28.27 8.12
CA PHE A 204 -0.74 -28.43 6.68
C PHE A 204 -2.00 -28.03 5.89
N LEU A 205 -3.20 -28.35 6.38
CA LEU A 205 -4.44 -27.90 5.75
C LEU A 205 -4.59 -26.36 5.78
N HIS A 206 -4.14 -25.68 6.84
CA HIS A 206 -4.15 -24.22 6.94
C HIS A 206 -3.18 -23.55 5.96
N GLU A 207 -1.92 -24.00 5.90
CA GLU A 207 -0.93 -23.50 4.94
C GLU A 207 -1.40 -23.75 3.49
N LEU A 208 -1.88 -24.96 3.20
CA LEU A 208 -2.45 -25.28 1.90
C LEU A 208 -3.70 -24.45 1.54
N ALA A 209 -4.40 -23.86 2.52
CA ALA A 209 -5.49 -22.92 2.27
C ALA A 209 -4.96 -21.57 1.75
N HIS A 210 -3.86 -21.04 2.32
CA HIS A 210 -3.17 -19.85 1.78
C HIS A 210 -2.64 -20.11 0.37
N LEU A 211 -2.01 -21.28 0.18
CA LEU A 211 -1.46 -21.72 -1.10
C LEU A 211 -2.54 -21.74 -2.19
N LYS A 212 -3.70 -22.35 -1.88
CA LYS A 212 -4.85 -22.46 -2.80
C LYS A 212 -5.54 -21.12 -3.09
N ARG A 213 -5.34 -20.12 -2.24
CA ARG A 213 -5.90 -18.77 -2.39
C ARG A 213 -4.93 -17.77 -3.03
N TYR A 214 -3.70 -18.18 -3.34
CA TYR A 214 -2.62 -17.31 -3.80
C TYR A 214 -2.31 -16.17 -2.80
N ASP A 215 -2.55 -16.40 -1.50
CA ASP A 215 -2.39 -15.37 -0.46
C ASP A 215 -0.94 -14.87 -0.33
N ILE A 216 0.05 -15.63 -0.81
CA ILE A 216 1.45 -15.20 -0.97
C ILE A 216 1.57 -14.05 -1.99
N PHE A 217 0.95 -14.18 -3.15
CA PHE A 217 0.94 -13.15 -4.19
C PHE A 217 0.21 -11.90 -3.70
N VAL A 218 -0.96 -12.07 -3.10
CA VAL A 218 -1.74 -10.96 -2.53
C VAL A 218 -0.95 -10.26 -1.43
N ALA A 219 -0.23 -10.98 -0.57
CA ALA A 219 0.61 -10.36 0.47
C ALA A 219 1.72 -9.47 -0.12
N HIS A 220 2.45 -9.93 -1.15
CA HIS A 220 3.48 -9.12 -1.80
C HIS A 220 2.89 -7.90 -2.54
N PHE A 221 1.76 -8.08 -3.23
CA PHE A 221 1.09 -6.98 -3.92
C PHE A 221 0.57 -5.93 -2.92
N VAL A 222 -0.06 -6.36 -1.82
CA VAL A 222 -0.41 -5.49 -0.67
C VAL A 222 0.82 -4.78 -0.12
N SER A 223 1.97 -5.44 0.03
CA SER A 223 3.20 -4.78 0.50
C SER A 223 3.68 -3.68 -0.45
N ILE A 224 3.66 -3.90 -1.77
CA ILE A 224 4.04 -2.88 -2.76
C ILE A 224 3.08 -1.69 -2.69
N VAL A 225 1.77 -1.92 -2.62
CA VAL A 225 0.77 -0.84 -2.50
C VAL A 225 0.91 -0.09 -1.16
N GLN A 226 1.20 -0.80 -0.06
CA GLN A 226 1.46 -0.20 1.25
C GLN A 226 2.75 0.65 1.25
N ILE A 227 3.71 0.37 0.37
CA ILE A 227 4.90 1.19 0.14
C ILE A 227 4.58 2.44 -0.68
N LEU A 228 3.73 2.35 -1.72
CA LEU A 228 3.31 3.54 -2.48
C LEU A 228 2.52 4.53 -1.59
N HIS A 229 1.60 4.02 -0.78
CA HIS A 229 0.78 4.82 0.15
C HIS A 229 1.35 4.84 1.59
N TRP A 230 2.68 4.79 1.74
CA TRP A 230 3.35 4.64 3.05
C TRP A 230 2.94 5.70 4.08
N PHE A 231 2.55 6.88 3.61
CA PHE A 231 2.14 8.03 4.43
C PHE A 231 0.68 7.99 4.91
N ASN A 232 -0.20 7.12 4.39
CA ASN A 232 -1.62 7.09 4.79
C ASN A 232 -1.91 6.03 5.88
N PRO A 233 -2.10 6.41 7.16
CA PRO A 233 -2.37 5.46 8.25
C PRO A 233 -3.68 4.67 8.07
N LEU A 234 -4.65 5.17 7.28
CA LEU A 234 -5.87 4.43 6.98
C LEU A 234 -5.59 3.22 6.06
N VAL A 235 -4.63 3.31 5.14
CA VAL A 235 -4.19 2.17 4.32
C VAL A 235 -3.47 1.13 5.18
N TRP A 236 -2.61 1.54 6.12
CA TRP A 236 -2.01 0.62 7.11
C TRP A 236 -3.07 -0.10 7.95
N LEU A 237 -4.08 0.63 8.45
CA LEU A 237 -5.21 0.06 9.19
C LEU A 237 -6.04 -0.90 8.33
N ALA A 238 -6.34 -0.53 7.08
CA ALA A 238 -7.10 -1.35 6.15
C ALA A 238 -6.38 -2.66 5.83
N PHE A 239 -5.08 -2.61 5.52
CA PHE A 239 -4.29 -3.81 5.24
C PHE A 239 -4.04 -4.66 6.49
N TYR A 240 -3.95 -4.09 7.68
CA TYR A 240 -4.01 -4.85 8.93
C TYR A 240 -5.34 -5.60 9.08
N ARG A 241 -6.48 -4.94 8.83
CA ARG A 241 -7.81 -5.60 8.86
C ARG A 241 -8.00 -6.62 7.72
N MET A 242 -7.40 -6.40 6.56
CA MET A 242 -7.37 -7.35 5.44
C MET A 242 -6.60 -8.62 5.81
N ARG A 243 -5.42 -8.50 6.46
CA ARG A 243 -4.67 -9.65 7.00
C ARG A 243 -5.52 -10.41 8.02
N SER A 244 -6.13 -9.72 8.98
CA SER A 244 -7.08 -10.29 9.95
C SER A 244 -8.25 -11.07 9.31
N ASP A 245 -8.79 -10.57 8.19
CA ASP A 245 -9.88 -11.23 7.44
C ASP A 245 -9.39 -12.39 6.54
N ARG A 246 -8.12 -12.34 6.11
CA ARG A 246 -7.45 -13.39 5.34
C ARG A 246 -7.34 -14.67 6.14
N GLU A 247 -6.88 -14.61 7.39
CA GLU A 247 -6.69 -15.80 8.24
C GLU A 247 -8.00 -16.55 8.47
N LEU A 248 -9.06 -15.80 8.78
CA LEU A 248 -10.41 -16.34 8.97
C LEU A 248 -11.01 -16.91 7.68
N ALA A 249 -10.65 -16.38 6.52
CA ALA A 249 -11.04 -16.93 5.23
C ALA A 249 -10.25 -18.22 4.89
N CYS A 250 -9.04 -18.42 5.44
CA CYS A 250 -8.30 -19.67 5.41
C CYS A 250 -8.93 -20.71 6.35
N ASP A 251 -9.14 -20.36 7.63
CA ASP A 251 -9.87 -21.20 8.58
C ASP A 251 -11.23 -21.64 7.99
N ALA A 252 -11.98 -20.71 7.37
CA ALA A 252 -13.25 -21.01 6.72
C ALA A 252 -13.12 -21.81 5.40
N LEU A 253 -11.95 -21.89 4.77
CA LEU A 253 -11.67 -22.78 3.64
C LEU A 253 -11.36 -24.19 4.14
N VAL A 254 -10.47 -24.32 5.13
CA VAL A 254 -10.12 -25.56 5.82
C VAL A 254 -11.37 -26.27 6.36
N LEU A 255 -12.20 -25.56 7.13
CA LEU A 255 -13.45 -26.10 7.69
C LEU A 255 -14.49 -26.49 6.64
N SER A 256 -14.39 -25.98 5.40
CA SER A 256 -15.26 -26.42 4.29
C SER A 256 -14.82 -27.73 3.63
N LYS A 257 -13.67 -28.28 4.04
CA LYS A 257 -13.05 -29.53 3.58
C LYS A 257 -12.95 -30.59 4.67
N MET A 258 -13.54 -30.35 5.83
CA MET A 258 -13.55 -31.23 7.00
C MET A 258 -14.87 -31.95 7.20
N ASN A 259 -14.83 -33.03 7.98
CA ASN A 259 -15.98 -33.72 8.54
C ASN A 259 -16.61 -32.91 9.69
N ILE A 260 -17.70 -33.42 10.28
CA ILE A 260 -18.57 -32.65 11.19
C ILE A 260 -17.95 -32.50 12.60
N ASP A 261 -17.11 -33.45 13.01
CA ASP A 261 -16.45 -33.56 14.32
C ASP A 261 -15.10 -32.82 14.38
N GLU A 262 -14.35 -32.81 13.27
CA GLU A 262 -13.01 -32.21 13.15
C GLU A 262 -12.89 -30.73 13.56
N PRO A 263 -13.87 -29.82 13.38
CA PRO A 263 -13.73 -28.39 13.72
C PRO A 263 -13.27 -28.11 15.15
N ARG A 264 -13.65 -28.95 16.11
CA ARG A 264 -13.19 -28.83 17.51
C ARG A 264 -11.72 -29.22 17.68
N LYS A 265 -11.26 -30.26 16.97
CA LYS A 265 -9.86 -30.67 16.96
C LYS A 265 -8.99 -29.64 16.23
N TYR A 266 -9.43 -29.15 15.07
CA TYR A 266 -8.79 -28.05 14.33
C TYR A 266 -8.61 -26.80 15.21
N GLY A 267 -9.68 -26.38 15.89
CA GLY A 267 -9.64 -25.23 16.80
C GLY A 267 -8.66 -25.39 17.95
N ARG A 268 -8.47 -26.62 18.48
CA ARG A 268 -7.43 -26.92 19.47
C ARG A 268 -6.03 -26.87 18.86
N ALA A 269 -5.80 -27.51 17.71
CA ALA A 269 -4.50 -27.52 17.05
C ALA A 269 -3.97 -26.11 16.73
N ILE A 270 -4.85 -25.18 16.35
CA ILE A 270 -4.49 -23.77 16.13
C ILE A 270 -4.13 -23.06 17.45
N ILE A 271 -4.72 -23.45 18.59
CA ILE A 271 -4.33 -22.97 19.92
C ILE A 271 -2.97 -23.56 20.31
N SER A 272 -2.78 -24.89 20.22
CA SER A 272 -1.48 -25.57 20.47
C SER A 272 -0.34 -24.91 19.68
N LEU A 273 -0.59 -24.64 18.39
CA LEU A 273 0.34 -24.01 17.47
C LEU A 273 0.74 -22.60 17.93
N ILE A 274 -0.23 -21.78 18.34
CA ILE A 274 0.02 -20.39 18.73
C ILE A 274 0.67 -20.33 20.10
N GLU A 275 0.31 -21.20 21.05
CA GLU A 275 0.98 -21.28 22.36
C GLU A 275 2.47 -21.64 22.22
N LEU A 276 2.81 -22.61 21.36
CA LEU A 276 4.18 -23.00 21.02
C LEU A 276 5.03 -21.84 20.45
N PHE A 277 4.41 -20.90 19.74
CA PHE A 277 5.08 -19.75 19.14
C PHE A 277 4.85 -18.41 19.83
N TYR A 278 4.05 -18.36 20.89
CA TYR A 278 3.84 -17.18 21.72
C TYR A 278 4.98 -17.00 22.73
N GLN A 279 5.47 -18.12 23.30
CA GLN A 279 6.55 -18.11 24.30
C GLN A 279 7.91 -17.65 23.72
N ASN A 280 8.18 -17.94 22.44
CA ASN A 280 9.48 -17.71 21.79
C ASN A 280 9.63 -16.31 21.13
N ARG A 281 9.04 -15.23 21.68
CA ARG A 281 8.95 -13.92 21.01
C ARG A 281 9.40 -12.72 21.85
N HIS A 282 10.68 -12.69 22.21
CA HIS A 282 11.35 -11.50 22.73
C HIS A 282 11.89 -10.60 21.59
N LEU A 283 11.02 -9.78 20.97
CA LEU A 283 11.45 -8.61 20.18
C LEU A 283 10.47 -7.43 20.34
N PRO A 284 10.92 -6.25 20.80
CA PRO A 284 10.15 -5.01 20.73
C PRO A 284 10.18 -4.39 19.32
N ALA A 285 9.39 -3.33 19.13
CA ALA A 285 9.48 -2.37 18.03
C ALA A 285 9.13 -2.83 16.58
N MET A 286 8.20 -3.77 16.38
CA MET A 286 7.44 -3.86 15.11
C MET A 286 5.92 -4.01 15.32
N VAL A 287 5.21 -2.88 15.18
CA VAL A 287 3.73 -2.84 15.15
C VAL A 287 3.25 -3.26 13.77
N GLY A 288 2.73 -4.48 13.63
CA GLY A 288 2.02 -4.90 12.40
C GLY A 288 2.07 -6.39 12.01
N ILE A 289 2.91 -7.20 12.66
CA ILE A 289 3.10 -8.64 12.36
C ILE A 289 2.54 -9.57 13.47
N VAL A 290 2.24 -9.04 14.65
CA VAL A 290 1.69 -9.81 15.77
C VAL A 290 0.17 -9.99 15.62
N GLU A 291 -0.32 -11.23 15.47
CA GLU A 291 -1.73 -11.54 15.71
C GLU A 291 -2.08 -11.14 17.15
N SER A 292 -3.03 -10.22 17.31
CA SER A 292 -3.46 -9.78 18.64
C SER A 292 -4.28 -10.86 19.33
N LYS A 293 -4.32 -10.86 20.68
CA LYS A 293 -5.22 -11.72 21.48
C LYS A 293 -6.70 -11.59 21.04
N SER A 294 -7.08 -10.46 20.45
CA SER A 294 -8.42 -10.21 19.89
C SER A 294 -8.70 -11.02 18.62
N GLU A 295 -7.68 -11.33 17.83
CA GLU A 295 -7.78 -12.03 16.55
C GLU A 295 -7.78 -13.53 16.73
N LEU A 296 -6.94 -14.07 17.62
CA LEU A 296 -7.06 -15.46 18.06
C LEU A 296 -8.47 -15.75 18.61
N LYS A 297 -9.00 -14.87 19.48
CA LYS A 297 -10.37 -14.96 19.98
C LYS A 297 -11.40 -14.93 18.85
N ARG A 298 -11.16 -14.13 17.80
CA ARG A 298 -12.02 -14.06 16.59
C ARG A 298 -11.93 -15.33 15.75
N ARG A 299 -10.76 -15.94 15.59
CA ARG A 299 -10.53 -17.21 14.89
C ARG A 299 -11.23 -18.37 15.60
N VAL A 300 -10.95 -18.58 16.88
CA VAL A 300 -11.58 -19.64 17.69
C VAL A 300 -13.10 -19.48 17.73
N ALA A 301 -13.63 -18.26 17.90
CA ALA A 301 -15.07 -18.01 17.89
C ALA A 301 -15.73 -18.23 16.52
N MET A 302 -14.99 -18.05 15.42
CA MET A 302 -15.46 -18.34 14.06
C MET A 302 -15.47 -19.85 13.81
N ILE A 303 -14.37 -20.55 14.15
CA ILE A 303 -14.23 -22.01 14.06
C ILE A 303 -15.35 -22.70 14.83
N ALA A 304 -15.57 -22.33 16.10
CA ALA A 304 -16.57 -22.92 16.98
C ALA A 304 -18.04 -22.65 16.55
N LYS A 305 -18.27 -21.67 15.68
CA LYS A 305 -19.60 -21.30 15.16
C LYS A 305 -19.73 -21.48 13.65
N PHE A 306 -18.80 -22.21 13.02
CA PHE A 306 -18.74 -22.35 11.57
C PHE A 306 -20.00 -23.02 11.01
N LYS A 307 -20.64 -22.36 10.05
CA LYS A 307 -21.78 -22.87 9.29
C LYS A 307 -21.58 -22.55 7.81
N LYS A 308 -21.93 -23.50 6.93
CA LYS A 308 -21.92 -23.26 5.48
C LYS A 308 -22.95 -22.17 5.14
N ILE A 309 -22.50 -21.12 4.45
CA ILE A 309 -23.32 -19.94 4.13
C ILE A 309 -24.42 -20.34 3.13
N SER A 310 -25.66 -19.92 3.37
CA SER A 310 -26.78 -20.18 2.44
C SER A 310 -26.58 -19.45 1.12
N LYS A 311 -26.98 -20.09 0.00
CA LYS A 311 -26.91 -19.51 -1.36
C LYS A 311 -27.54 -18.11 -1.43
N LYS A 312 -28.63 -17.86 -0.70
CA LYS A 312 -29.30 -16.54 -0.63
C LYS A 312 -28.36 -15.42 -0.12
N TRP A 313 -27.64 -15.66 0.97
CA TRP A 313 -26.65 -14.71 1.50
C TRP A 313 -25.41 -14.57 0.61
N SER A 314 -25.07 -15.62 -0.15
CA SER A 314 -24.01 -15.57 -1.15
C SER A 314 -24.37 -14.68 -2.35
N LEU A 315 -25.63 -14.70 -2.81
CA LEU A 315 -26.11 -13.82 -3.87
C LEU A 315 -26.15 -12.35 -3.42
N LEU A 316 -26.63 -12.08 -2.20
CA LEU A 316 -26.59 -10.73 -1.64
C LEU A 316 -25.14 -10.20 -1.50
N ALA A 317 -24.19 -11.05 -1.12
CA ALA A 317 -22.78 -10.67 -1.03
C ALA A 317 -22.19 -10.26 -2.39
N VAL A 318 -22.53 -10.99 -3.47
CA VAL A 318 -22.13 -10.63 -4.83
C VAL A 318 -22.76 -9.30 -5.25
N LEU A 319 -24.05 -9.09 -4.99
CA LEU A 319 -24.74 -7.83 -5.31
C LEU A 319 -24.11 -6.64 -4.58
N VAL A 320 -23.84 -6.76 -3.27
CA VAL A 320 -23.19 -5.71 -2.47
C VAL A 320 -21.79 -5.40 -3.00
N ILE A 321 -21.01 -6.42 -3.37
CA ILE A 321 -19.68 -6.23 -3.98
C ILE A 321 -19.76 -5.55 -5.36
N ALA A 322 -20.73 -5.93 -6.20
CA ALA A 322 -20.92 -5.32 -7.52
C ALA A 322 -21.33 -3.84 -7.40
N VAL A 323 -22.23 -3.52 -6.47
CA VAL A 323 -22.65 -2.13 -6.19
C VAL A 323 -21.48 -1.29 -5.66
N ILE A 324 -20.72 -1.80 -4.69
CA ILE A 324 -19.53 -1.09 -4.17
C ILE A 324 -18.46 -0.92 -5.26
N ALA A 325 -18.25 -1.92 -6.12
CA ALA A 325 -17.33 -1.83 -7.25
C ALA A 325 -17.75 -0.74 -8.24
N ALA A 326 -19.03 -0.71 -8.66
CA ALA A 326 -19.55 0.31 -9.57
C ALA A 326 -19.46 1.73 -9.00
N ILE A 327 -19.68 1.90 -7.70
CA ILE A 327 -19.70 3.19 -7.00
C ILE A 327 -18.28 3.71 -6.66
N ALA A 328 -17.32 2.81 -6.42
CA ALA A 328 -15.99 3.18 -5.91
C ALA A 328 -14.83 2.98 -6.90
N LEU A 329 -15.01 2.17 -7.96
CA LEU A 329 -14.08 2.09 -9.10
C LEU A 329 -14.43 3.07 -10.22
N THR A 330 -15.36 3.99 -9.98
CA THR A 330 -15.67 5.11 -10.87
C THR A 330 -15.20 6.44 -10.26
N ASN A 331 -14.79 7.37 -11.13
CA ASN A 331 -14.50 8.75 -10.75
C ASN A 331 -15.79 9.59 -10.72
N ALA A 332 -15.73 10.71 -9.99
CA ALA A 332 -16.72 11.77 -10.15
C ALA A 332 -16.67 12.32 -11.59
N ILE A 333 -17.80 12.79 -12.12
CA ILE A 333 -17.78 13.57 -13.37
C ILE A 333 -17.30 14.97 -13.03
N SER A 334 -16.22 15.44 -13.64
CA SER A 334 -15.88 16.86 -13.61
C SER A 334 -16.90 17.63 -14.45
N SER A 335 -17.66 18.54 -13.83
CA SER A 335 -18.53 19.47 -14.54
C SER A 335 -17.72 20.59 -15.18
N SER A 336 -16.90 20.24 -16.16
CA SER A 336 -16.21 21.18 -17.05
C SER A 336 -17.15 21.60 -18.17
N GLU A 337 -17.37 22.91 -18.27
CA GLU A 337 -18.07 23.61 -19.37
C GLU A 337 -19.52 23.14 -19.59
N GLY A 338 -20.47 23.99 -19.19
CA GLY A 338 -21.84 23.88 -19.68
C GLY A 338 -21.87 24.29 -21.15
N ASP A 339 -22.53 23.50 -21.99
CA ASP A 339 -22.79 23.85 -23.38
C ASP A 339 -23.42 25.25 -23.43
N THR A 340 -22.73 26.21 -24.06
CA THR A 340 -23.28 27.54 -24.29
C THR A 340 -24.23 27.44 -25.48
N GLU A 341 -25.46 27.00 -25.22
CA GLU A 341 -26.56 27.10 -26.17
C GLU A 341 -26.72 28.57 -26.55
N ILE A 342 -26.33 28.89 -27.79
CA ILE A 342 -26.58 30.20 -28.40
C ILE A 342 -28.09 30.29 -28.62
N ASN A 343 -28.79 30.92 -27.68
CA ASN A 343 -30.20 31.26 -27.84
C ASN A 343 -30.34 32.33 -28.92
N GLU A 344 -30.53 31.89 -30.16
CA GLU A 344 -31.01 32.72 -31.27
C GLU A 344 -32.48 33.11 -31.06
N ASP A 345 -32.77 33.87 -30.00
CA ASP A 345 -34.12 34.37 -29.72
C ASP A 345 -34.09 35.80 -29.18
N THR A 346 -34.08 36.77 -30.08
CA THR A 346 -34.40 38.18 -29.81
C THR A 346 -35.06 38.78 -31.06
N PRO A 347 -36.36 39.16 -31.01
CA PRO A 347 -37.11 39.55 -32.19
C PRO A 347 -36.79 40.97 -32.69
N MET A 348 -37.11 41.23 -33.97
CA MET A 348 -36.74 42.47 -34.68
C MET A 348 -37.29 43.76 -34.05
N GLY A 349 -36.44 44.80 -34.00
CA GLY A 349 -36.81 46.21 -33.83
C GLY A 349 -36.38 47.05 -35.05
N TRP A 350 -37.29 47.87 -35.59
CA TRP A 350 -37.03 48.76 -36.74
C TRP A 350 -36.34 50.07 -36.31
N GLY A 351 -35.55 50.73 -37.17
CA GLY A 351 -34.96 52.02 -36.77
C GLY A 351 -34.19 52.95 -37.73
N GLY A 352 -34.16 52.75 -39.06
CA GLY A 352 -33.91 53.85 -40.03
C GLY A 352 -32.51 54.51 -40.15
N TYR A 353 -32.39 55.29 -41.24
CA TYR A 353 -31.34 56.27 -41.61
C TYR A 353 -29.93 55.77 -41.95
N SER A 354 -29.68 55.79 -43.25
CA SER A 354 -28.36 55.86 -43.89
C SER A 354 -27.75 57.26 -43.81
N GLU A 355 -26.43 57.35 -43.68
CA GLU A 355 -25.67 58.47 -44.23
C GLU A 355 -24.31 57.96 -44.77
N GLU A 356 -23.74 58.67 -45.73
CA GLU A 356 -22.83 58.13 -46.76
C GLU A 356 -21.64 59.07 -46.95
N TYR A 357 -20.41 58.63 -46.67
CA TYR A 357 -19.19 59.36 -47.08
C TYR A 357 -18.02 58.45 -47.49
N GLU A 358 -17.75 58.52 -48.80
CA GLU A 358 -16.46 58.44 -49.50
C GLU A 358 -15.41 57.35 -49.19
N ALA A 359 -15.04 56.64 -50.25
CA ALA A 359 -13.73 56.00 -50.40
C ALA A 359 -12.97 56.64 -51.59
N SER A 360 -11.69 56.96 -51.41
CA SER A 360 -10.80 57.42 -52.50
C SER A 360 -9.35 56.91 -52.32
N ASN A 361 -8.69 56.55 -53.43
CA ASN A 361 -7.38 55.87 -53.51
C ASN A 361 -6.97 55.77 -55.01
N PRO A 362 -5.71 55.49 -55.45
CA PRO A 362 -4.38 55.55 -54.80
C PRO A 362 -3.55 56.72 -55.43
N PRO A 363 -2.47 56.64 -56.27
CA PRO A 363 -1.33 55.70 -56.41
C PRO A 363 0.10 56.29 -56.62
N GLN A 364 1.12 55.50 -56.22
CA GLN A 364 2.45 55.27 -56.86
C GLN A 364 3.48 56.40 -57.12
N GLY A 365 4.78 56.12 -56.87
CA GLY A 365 5.88 56.67 -57.70
C GLY A 365 7.36 56.62 -57.23
N TYR A 366 8.10 55.58 -57.66
CA TYR A 366 9.55 55.57 -58.08
C TYR A 366 10.78 55.69 -57.14
N GLY A 367 11.73 54.75 -57.34
CA GLY A 367 13.21 54.89 -57.22
C GLY A 367 13.89 54.49 -55.89
N GLY A 368 15.09 53.87 -55.84
CA GLY A 368 15.89 53.19 -56.88
C GLY A 368 17.40 53.05 -56.54
N TYR A 369 17.97 51.83 -56.61
CA TYR A 369 19.41 51.45 -56.45
C TYR A 369 20.06 51.63 -55.05
N GLY A 370 21.09 50.87 -54.64
CA GLY A 370 21.68 49.64 -55.22
C GLY A 370 23.02 49.18 -54.59
N GLY A 371 23.23 47.85 -54.46
CA GLY A 371 24.50 47.16 -54.14
C GLY A 371 25.02 47.21 -52.68
N SER A 372 26.08 46.50 -52.25
CA SER A 372 26.51 45.08 -52.43
C SER A 372 27.97 44.87 -51.97
N GLY A 373 28.29 43.89 -51.11
CA GLY A 373 29.63 43.24 -51.10
C GLY A 373 30.43 43.06 -49.79
N TYR A 374 30.58 41.79 -49.38
CA TYR A 374 31.77 41.07 -48.85
C TYR A 374 32.80 41.68 -47.86
N GLY A 375 33.13 40.87 -46.83
CA GLY A 375 34.45 40.82 -46.13
C GLY A 375 34.58 41.69 -44.86
N GLY A 376 35.47 41.39 -43.89
CA GLY A 376 36.29 40.18 -43.67
C GLY A 376 37.53 40.41 -42.77
N TYR A 377 37.79 39.49 -41.82
CA TYR A 377 39.01 39.36 -40.96
C TYR A 377 39.35 40.43 -39.90
N GLY A 378 39.88 39.97 -38.75
CA GLY A 378 41.20 40.45 -38.27
C GLY A 378 41.35 40.98 -36.82
N GLY A 379 41.80 40.13 -35.89
CA GLY A 379 42.49 40.54 -34.63
C GLY A 379 41.64 41.20 -33.53
N GLY A 380 42.16 41.42 -32.31
CA GLY A 380 43.45 41.00 -31.75
C GLY A 380 43.89 41.89 -30.58
N TYR A 381 44.47 41.30 -29.52
CA TYR A 381 44.87 41.95 -28.25
C TYR A 381 43.69 42.52 -27.42
N GLY A 382 43.78 42.72 -26.10
CA GLY A 382 44.86 42.37 -25.16
C GLY A 382 44.98 43.44 -24.07
N GLY A 383 44.53 43.13 -22.85
CA GLY A 383 44.53 44.08 -21.74
C GLY A 383 44.29 43.39 -20.39
N SER A 384 45.34 43.31 -19.60
CA SER A 384 45.36 42.73 -18.25
C SER A 384 45.45 43.85 -17.22
N GLU A 385 44.63 43.85 -16.16
CA GLU A 385 45.02 44.55 -14.94
C GLU A 385 44.35 44.00 -13.66
N LYS A 386 45.18 43.82 -12.63
CA LYS A 386 44.83 43.60 -11.21
C LYS A 386 45.96 44.23 -10.38
N PRO A 387 45.63 45.03 -9.36
CA PRO A 387 46.23 44.84 -8.03
C PRO A 387 45.16 44.50 -6.96
N LEU A 388 45.43 43.61 -5.97
CA LEU A 388 45.99 43.90 -4.62
C LEU A 388 45.12 44.92 -3.83
N GLY A 389 44.47 44.61 -2.70
CA GLY A 389 44.94 44.15 -1.37
C GLY A 389 44.08 44.87 -0.30
N TYR A 390 44.14 44.66 1.03
CA TYR A 390 44.95 43.80 1.90
C TYR A 390 44.28 43.70 3.31
N GLY A 391 44.62 42.67 4.13
CA GLY A 391 44.22 42.52 5.56
C GLY A 391 42.86 41.81 5.80
N GLY A 392 42.64 40.98 6.84
CA GLY A 392 43.50 40.50 7.94
C GLY A 392 43.24 41.20 9.29
N GLY A 393 42.99 40.51 10.42
CA GLY A 393 42.85 39.06 10.68
C GLY A 393 42.65 38.77 12.19
N TYR A 394 42.63 37.48 12.59
CA TYR A 394 42.55 36.94 13.97
C TYR A 394 41.22 37.24 14.72
N GLY A 395 40.59 36.35 15.49
CA GLY A 395 40.85 34.93 15.82
C GLY A 395 39.56 34.27 16.38
N GLU A 396 39.55 33.16 17.13
CA GLU A 396 40.67 32.28 17.51
C GLU A 396 40.23 30.79 17.74
N SER A 397 40.04 30.31 18.98
CA SER A 397 40.00 28.87 19.32
C SER A 397 38.86 28.41 20.25
N GLY A 398 38.37 27.17 20.07
CA GLY A 398 37.43 26.52 21.00
C GLY A 398 37.01 25.09 20.62
N LYS A 399 37.83 24.08 21.00
CA LYS A 399 37.49 22.64 20.97
C LYS A 399 37.70 22.05 22.39
N PRO A 400 37.37 20.77 22.64
CA PRO A 400 36.03 20.19 22.68
C PRO A 400 35.74 19.55 24.07
N LEU A 401 34.52 19.08 24.30
CA LEU A 401 34.21 18.16 25.42
C LEU A 401 33.66 16.83 24.88
N GLY A 402 33.89 15.74 25.60
CA GLY A 402 33.50 14.39 25.21
C GLY A 402 33.39 13.42 26.39
N TYR A 403 33.27 12.13 26.07
CA TYR A 403 33.22 10.99 27.01
C TYR A 403 32.06 10.95 28.02
N GLY A 404 30.92 10.43 27.57
CA GLY A 404 30.00 9.66 28.42
C GLY A 404 30.26 8.16 28.25
N SER A 405 31.00 7.54 29.17
CA SER A 405 31.30 6.10 29.10
C SER A 405 30.17 5.25 29.69
N TYR A 406 29.54 4.40 28.87
CA TYR A 406 28.64 3.36 29.38
C TYR A 406 29.45 2.17 29.92
N ARG A 407 29.49 2.08 31.24
CA ARG A 407 30.18 1.04 32.02
C ARG A 407 29.59 -0.34 31.73
N ALA A 408 30.40 -1.25 31.20
CA ALA A 408 30.00 -2.65 31.04
C ALA A 408 29.75 -3.29 32.42
N ALA A 409 28.62 -3.97 32.58
CA ALA A 409 28.37 -4.85 33.72
C ALA A 409 29.15 -6.16 33.53
N LYS A 410 29.70 -6.70 34.62
CA LYS A 410 30.21 -8.08 34.63
C LYS A 410 29.03 -9.07 34.54
N PRO A 411 29.21 -10.25 33.92
CA PRO A 411 28.38 -11.39 34.26
C PRO A 411 28.69 -11.85 35.69
N GLU A 412 27.70 -12.39 36.39
CA GLU A 412 27.88 -13.08 37.66
C GLU A 412 28.23 -14.56 37.38
N GLU A 413 29.15 -15.13 38.16
CA GLU A 413 29.43 -16.56 38.12
C GLU A 413 28.36 -17.34 38.91
N PRO A 414 27.95 -18.54 38.47
CA PRO A 414 26.98 -19.35 39.19
C PRO A 414 27.56 -19.85 40.52
N ALA A 415 26.77 -19.77 41.58
CA ALA A 415 27.12 -20.37 42.87
C ALA A 415 27.19 -21.90 42.76
N ASN A 416 28.21 -22.49 43.39
CA ASN A 416 28.45 -23.93 43.39
C ASN A 416 27.85 -24.57 44.66
N GLU A 417 26.70 -25.25 44.53
CA GLU A 417 26.13 -26.05 45.63
C GLU A 417 26.38 -27.54 45.41
N ASP A 418 27.39 -28.06 46.11
CA ASP A 418 27.57 -29.50 46.34
C ASP A 418 26.48 -30.02 47.31
N SER A 419 25.61 -30.92 46.84
CA SER A 419 24.77 -31.72 47.74
C SER A 419 24.67 -33.19 47.30
N ASN A 420 25.62 -33.99 47.78
CA ASN A 420 25.55 -35.46 47.70
C ASN A 420 24.30 -35.99 48.40
N SER A 421 23.55 -36.88 47.75
CA SER A 421 22.77 -37.95 48.41
C SER A 421 22.42 -39.08 47.44
N PRO A 422 22.37 -40.36 47.87
CA PRO A 422 22.41 -41.50 46.95
C PRO A 422 21.03 -42.11 46.62
N LEU A 423 20.99 -42.83 45.50
CA LEU A 423 19.91 -43.76 45.14
C LEU A 423 19.94 -45.02 46.03
N PRO A 424 18.76 -45.60 46.37
CA PRO A 424 18.61 -47.01 46.63
C PRO A 424 17.97 -47.76 45.44
N SER A 425 18.41 -48.99 45.22
CA SER A 425 17.81 -50.04 44.38
C SER A 425 18.44 -51.38 44.83
N PRO A 426 17.82 -52.56 44.66
CA PRO A 426 16.57 -52.84 43.94
C PRO A 426 15.29 -52.52 44.71
#